data_AF-A0A2V7WA97-F1
#
_entry.id   AF-A0A2V7WA97-F1
#
_cell.length_a   1.000
_cell.length_b   1.000
_cell.length_c   1.000
_cell.angle_alpha   90.00
_cell.angle_beta   90.00
_cell.angle_gamma   90.00
#
_symmetry.space_group_name_H-M   'P 1'
#
loop_
_entity.id
_entity.type
_entity.pdbx_description
1 polymer ?
#
loop_
_entity_poly.entity_id
_entity_poly.type
_entity_poly.pdbx_seq_one_letter_code
_entity_poly.pdbx_strand_id
1 'polypeptide(L)'
;MTRVTCRRVPELCTRIPASGGSVRGVRFTIEQIYLTDDEGRPAPHRVEFHLVEAESVDSALGDFLRRSDATLVGSIERFPGFHAFAKAKTGTSVFTLQLLPGSDSYRRIRE
;
A
#
# COMPACT_ATOMS: atom_id res chain seq x y z
N MET A 1 -3.14 24.25 -16.44
CA MET A 1 -2.90 22.89 -15.92
C MET A 1 -1.46 22.80 -15.48
N THR A 2 -1.24 22.59 -14.18
CA THR A 2 -0.01 22.92 -13.45
C THR A 2 1.10 21.91 -13.73
N ARG A 3 2.25 22.41 -14.19
CA ARG A 3 3.52 21.67 -14.33
C ARG A 3 4.15 21.49 -12.96
N VAL A 4 4.53 20.26 -12.60
CA VAL A 4 5.49 19.99 -11.52
C VAL A 4 6.76 19.45 -12.17
N THR A 5 7.77 20.29 -12.24
CA THR A 5 9.12 19.91 -12.67
C THR A 5 9.88 19.34 -11.48
N CYS A 6 10.10 18.01 -11.46
CA CYS A 6 11.13 17.41 -10.62
C CYS A 6 12.51 17.84 -11.14
N ARG A 7 13.17 18.77 -10.43
CA ARG A 7 14.61 19.02 -10.58
C ARG A 7 15.38 18.13 -9.60
N ARG A 8 16.35 17.38 -10.15
CA ARG A 8 17.56 16.79 -9.52
C ARG A 8 17.38 15.64 -8.53
N VAL A 9 17.33 14.41 -9.07
CA VAL A 9 18.24 13.29 -8.71
C VAL A 9 18.42 12.45 -9.99
N PRO A 10 19.62 12.35 -10.62
CA PRO A 10 19.75 11.73 -11.94
C PRO A 10 19.81 10.20 -11.99
N GLU A 11 19.86 9.48 -10.85
CA GLU A 11 20.17 8.03 -10.86
C GLU A 11 18.98 7.09 -10.62
N LEU A 12 17.75 7.60 -10.47
CA LEU A 12 16.54 6.78 -10.30
C LEU A 12 15.55 6.89 -11.48
N CYS A 13 16.02 7.36 -12.64
CA CYS A 13 15.23 7.35 -13.87
C CYS A 13 15.45 6.06 -14.69
N THR A 14 15.14 4.91 -14.12
CA THR A 14 14.86 3.72 -14.93
C THR A 14 13.47 3.88 -15.57
N ARG A 15 13.50 4.44 -16.78
CA ARG A 15 12.48 4.41 -17.86
C ARG A 15 11.07 4.00 -17.42
N ILE A 16 10.20 4.98 -17.19
CA ILE A 16 8.75 4.77 -17.28
C ILE A 16 8.36 4.94 -18.75
N PRO A 17 7.91 3.90 -19.48
CA PRO A 17 7.41 4.09 -20.83
C PRO A 17 6.07 4.85 -20.79
N ALA A 18 5.94 5.82 -21.69
CA ALA A 18 4.73 6.57 -21.91
C ALA A 18 3.61 5.66 -22.47
N SER A 19 2.47 5.72 -21.80
CA SER A 19 1.10 5.32 -22.18
C SER A 19 0.92 4.48 -23.45
N GLY A 20 0.50 3.22 -23.26
CA GLY A 20 0.05 2.35 -24.36
C GLY A 20 -0.25 0.91 -23.94
N GLY A 21 -1.06 0.71 -22.90
CA GLY A 21 -1.48 -0.61 -22.46
C GLY A 21 -2.08 -0.56 -21.07
N SER A 22 -3.36 -0.92 -20.93
CA SER A 22 -3.98 -1.11 -19.62
C SER A 22 -3.27 -2.26 -18.91
N VAL A 23 -2.21 -1.98 -18.14
CA VAL A 23 -1.69 -2.94 -17.18
C VAL A 23 -2.82 -3.15 -16.18
N ARG A 24 -3.53 -4.28 -16.29
CA ARG A 24 -4.69 -4.56 -15.46
C ARG A 24 -4.19 -4.71 -14.01
N GLY A 25 -4.25 -3.63 -13.24
CA GLY A 25 -3.89 -3.63 -11.83
C GLY A 25 -4.57 -4.77 -11.07
N VAL A 26 -3.84 -5.33 -10.10
CA VAL A 26 -4.41 -6.25 -9.12
C VAL A 26 -5.12 -5.39 -8.07
N ARG A 27 -6.34 -5.78 -7.72
CA ARG A 27 -7.06 -5.15 -6.62
C ARG A 27 -6.60 -5.79 -5.33
N PHE A 28 -6.01 -5.02 -4.44
CA PHE A 28 -5.61 -5.43 -3.10
C PHE A 28 -6.65 -4.96 -2.09
N THR A 29 -6.97 -5.83 -1.14
CA THR A 29 -7.63 -5.46 0.11
C THR A 29 -6.55 -5.23 1.15
N ILE A 30 -6.60 -4.06 1.79
CA ILE A 30 -5.74 -3.70 2.91
C ILE A 30 -6.62 -3.63 4.15
N GLU A 31 -6.36 -4.54 5.09
CA GLU A 31 -6.94 -4.50 6.43
C GLU A 31 -6.01 -3.73 7.35
N GLN A 32 -6.50 -2.61 7.86
CA GLN A 32 -5.82 -1.74 8.80
C GLN A 32 -6.35 -1.99 10.21
N ILE A 33 -5.50 -2.54 11.08
CA ILE A 33 -5.86 -2.91 12.45
C ILE A 33 -5.12 -1.98 13.39
N TYR A 34 -5.86 -1.14 14.14
CA TYR A 34 -5.26 -0.16 15.03
C TYR A 34 -4.76 -0.83 16.31
N LEU A 35 -3.54 -0.48 16.69
CA LEU A 35 -2.95 -0.81 17.99
C LEU A 35 -3.19 0.34 18.98
N THR A 36 -3.14 1.59 18.50
CA THR A 36 -3.42 2.79 19.28
C THR A 36 -4.34 3.77 18.56
N ASP A 37 -5.05 4.60 19.33
CA ASP A 37 -5.88 5.71 18.85
C ASP A 37 -5.02 6.97 18.56
N ASP A 38 -5.68 8.10 18.30
CA ASP A 38 -5.08 9.41 18.02
C ASP A 38 -4.51 10.11 19.27
N GLU A 39 -4.73 9.55 20.45
CA GLU A 39 -4.07 9.97 21.69
C GLU A 39 -2.93 9.01 22.10
N GLY A 40 -2.71 7.94 21.33
CA GLY A 40 -1.71 6.91 21.63
C GLY A 40 -2.17 5.90 22.69
N ARG A 41 -3.46 5.88 23.05
CA ARG A 41 -4.03 4.89 23.96
C ARG A 41 -4.35 3.61 23.19
N PRO A 42 -4.36 2.44 23.85
CA PRO A 42 -4.72 1.18 23.17
C PRO A 42 -6.10 1.25 22.52
N ALA A 43 -6.19 0.84 21.24
CA ALA A 43 -7.42 0.86 20.46
C ALA A 43 -7.86 -0.57 20.06
N PRO A 44 -8.24 -1.43 21.02
CA PRO A 44 -8.63 -2.79 20.72
C PRO A 44 -9.88 -2.80 19.82
N HIS A 45 -9.90 -3.69 18.82
CA HIS A 45 -11.03 -3.94 17.92
C HIS A 45 -11.36 -2.85 16.89
N ARG A 46 -10.51 -1.83 16.71
CA ARG A 46 -10.68 -0.89 15.59
C ARG A 46 -9.99 -1.42 14.34
N VAL A 47 -10.80 -1.74 13.32
CA VAL A 47 -10.35 -2.25 12.02
C VAL A 47 -11.01 -1.46 10.89
N GLU A 48 -10.22 -1.11 9.88
CA GLU A 48 -10.67 -0.41 8.67
C GLU A 48 -10.21 -1.18 7.42
N PHE A 49 -11.05 -1.23 6.40
CA PHE A 49 -10.76 -1.94 5.16
C PHE A 49 -10.62 -0.96 4.00
N HIS A 50 -9.57 -1.15 3.19
CA HIS A 50 -9.27 -0.30 2.05
C HIS A 50 -9.07 -1.14 0.80
N LEU A 51 -9.53 -0.63 -0.34
CA LEU A 51 -9.31 -1.25 -1.64
C LEU A 51 -8.35 -0.40 -2.45
N VAL A 52 -7.27 -1.02 -2.94
CA VAL A 52 -6.24 -0.34 -3.72
C VAL A 52 -5.96 -1.13 -4.99
N GLU A 53 -6.03 -0.48 -6.15
CA GLU A 53 -5.61 -1.07 -7.42
C GLU A 53 -4.17 -0.70 -7.68
N ALA A 54 -3.30 -1.71 -7.83
CA ALA A 54 -1.88 -1.51 -8.05
C ALA A 54 -1.24 -2.66 -8.83
N GLU A 55 -0.04 -2.44 -9.35
CA GLU A 55 0.70 -3.47 -10.11
C GLU A 55 1.43 -4.47 -9.20
N SER A 56 1.64 -4.11 -7.93
CA SER A 56 2.33 -4.94 -6.94
C SER A 56 1.88 -4.60 -5.52
N VAL A 57 2.21 -5.49 -4.57
CA VAL A 57 1.99 -5.26 -3.13
C VAL A 57 2.73 -4.01 -2.64
N ASP A 58 3.97 -3.82 -3.08
CA ASP A 58 4.78 -2.67 -2.68
C ASP A 58 4.19 -1.35 -3.19
N SER A 59 3.66 -1.35 -4.42
CA SER A 59 2.95 -0.21 -4.98
C SER A 59 1.65 0.06 -4.23
N ALA A 60 0.85 -0.97 -3.93
CA ALA A 60 -0.39 -0.83 -3.16
C ALA A 60 -0.14 -0.25 -1.77
N LEU A 61 0.87 -0.79 -1.06
CA LEU A 61 1.25 -0.31 0.27
C LEU A 61 1.78 1.13 0.21
N GLY A 62 2.67 1.43 -0.74
CA GLY A 62 3.19 2.78 -0.91
C GLY A 62 2.11 3.81 -1.21
N ASP A 63 1.12 3.45 -2.03
CA ASP A 63 -0.03 4.29 -2.34
C ASP A 63 -0.92 4.53 -1.12
N PHE A 64 -1.20 3.48 -0.35
CA PHE A 64 -1.96 3.58 0.89
C PHE A 64 -1.24 4.50 1.89
N LEU A 65 0.06 4.28 2.14
CA LEU A 65 0.84 5.06 3.10
C LEU A 65 0.86 6.54 2.74
N ARG A 66 1.02 6.90 1.45
CA ARG A 66 0.97 8.30 1.01
C ARG A 66 -0.41 8.94 1.20
N ARG A 67 -1.49 8.20 0.93
CA ARG A 67 -2.87 8.71 1.09
C ARG A 67 -3.25 8.92 2.56
N SER A 68 -2.76 8.05 3.43
CA SER A 68 -3.04 8.06 4.86
C SER A 68 -2.05 8.91 5.68
N ASP A 69 -1.14 9.64 5.02
CA ASP A 69 -0.03 10.36 5.63
C ASP A 69 0.69 9.52 6.72
N ALA A 70 0.93 8.26 6.38
CA ALA A 70 1.44 7.25 7.30
C ALA A 70 2.87 6.86 6.95
N THR A 71 3.66 6.60 7.99
CA THR A 71 5.05 6.16 7.85
C THR A 71 5.19 4.71 8.29
N LEU A 72 5.95 3.93 7.52
CA LEU A 72 6.27 2.54 7.85
C LEU A 72 7.10 2.47 9.14
N VAL A 73 6.83 1.49 10.00
CA VAL A 73 7.57 1.18 11.22
C VAL A 73 8.19 -0.20 11.08
N GLY A 74 9.51 -0.24 10.86
CA GLY A 74 10.24 -1.50 10.67
C GLY A 74 10.21 -1.98 9.21
N SER A 75 10.17 -3.30 9.02
CA SER A 75 10.23 -3.95 7.70
C SER A 75 8.87 -4.43 7.24
N ILE A 76 8.71 -4.62 5.93
CA ILE A 76 7.55 -5.28 5.32
C ILE A 76 7.82 -6.78 5.27
N GLU A 77 6.95 -7.57 5.89
CA GLU A 77 6.96 -9.03 5.82
C GLU A 77 6.13 -9.48 4.61
N ARG A 78 6.72 -10.30 3.74
CA ARG A 78 6.09 -10.75 2.49
C ARG A 78 5.91 -12.26 2.50
N PHE A 79 4.77 -12.70 2.00
CA PHE A 79 4.40 -14.11 1.95
C PHE A 79 3.98 -14.51 0.53
N PRO A 80 4.07 -15.81 0.17
CA PRO A 80 3.63 -16.31 -1.12
C PRO A 80 2.19 -15.93 -1.43
N GLY A 81 1.88 -15.69 -2.71
CA GLY A 81 0.52 -15.33 -3.15
C GLY A 81 0.16 -13.86 -3.00
N PHE A 82 1.14 -12.94 -3.04
CA PHE A 82 0.94 -11.49 -2.93
C PHE A 82 0.36 -11.03 -1.58
N HIS A 83 0.65 -11.78 -0.52
CA HIS A 83 0.29 -11.42 0.85
C HIS A 83 1.43 -10.63 1.48
N ALA A 84 1.10 -9.59 2.25
CA ALA A 84 2.10 -8.88 3.05
C ALA A 84 1.55 -8.35 4.36
N PHE A 85 2.46 -8.19 5.30
CA PHE A 85 2.21 -7.59 6.60
C PHE A 85 3.19 -6.43 6.84
N ALA A 86 2.68 -5.34 7.38
CA ALA A 86 3.49 -4.17 7.73
C ALA A 86 2.95 -3.50 8.99
N LYS A 87 3.81 -2.77 9.69
CA LYS A 87 3.39 -1.83 10.74
C LYS A 87 3.61 -0.41 10.23
N ALA A 88 2.68 0.47 10.55
CA ALA A 88 2.76 1.86 10.18
C ALA A 88 2.20 2.75 11.29
N LYS A 89 2.46 4.05 11.20
CA LYS A 89 1.94 5.06 12.12
C LYS A 89 1.51 6.32 11.38
N THR A 90 0.48 6.97 11.89
CA THR A 90 0.10 8.35 11.55
C THR A 90 -0.12 9.12 12.85
N GLY A 91 0.60 10.22 13.03
CA GLY A 91 0.70 10.91 14.32
C GLY A 91 1.13 9.94 15.46
N THR A 92 0.24 9.79 16.44
CA THR A 92 0.32 8.92 17.63
C THR A 92 -0.33 7.54 17.41
N SER A 93 -1.14 7.40 16.38
CA SER A 93 -1.80 6.14 16.03
C SER A 93 -0.82 5.19 15.36
N VAL A 94 -0.73 3.98 15.89
CA VAL A 94 0.05 2.87 15.34
C VAL A 94 -0.93 1.79 14.92
N PHE A 95 -0.71 1.21 13.75
CA PHE A 95 -1.56 0.16 13.20
C PHE A 95 -0.75 -0.84 12.42
N THR A 96 -1.30 -2.04 12.28
CA THR A 96 -0.79 -3.07 11.39
C THR A 96 -1.61 -3.08 10.11
N LEU A 97 -0.96 -3.42 9.00
CA LEU A 97 -1.53 -3.51 7.68
C LEU A 97 -1.37 -4.94 7.20
N GLN A 98 -2.48 -5.59 6.87
CA GLN A 98 -2.50 -6.88 6.20
C GLN A 98 -3.01 -6.67 4.77
N LEU A 99 -2.17 -7.01 3.80
CA LEU A 99 -2.45 -6.84 2.38
C LEU A 99 -2.72 -8.20 1.77
N LEU A 100 -3.87 -8.30 1.11
CA LEU A 100 -4.39 -9.51 0.48
C LEU A 100 -4.76 -9.19 -0.97
N PRO A 101 -4.43 -10.01 -1.96
CA PRO A 101 -5.02 -9.85 -3.28
C PRO A 101 -6.53 -10.13 -3.17
N GLY A 102 -7.34 -9.28 -3.78
CA GLY A 102 -8.80 -9.45 -3.84
C GLY A 102 -9.17 -10.75 -4.54
N SER A 103 -10.34 -11.30 -4.21
CA SER A 103 -10.81 -12.61 -4.69
C SER A 103 -10.74 -12.78 -6.21
N ASP A 104 -11.01 -11.70 -6.97
CA ASP A 104 -10.94 -11.69 -8.44
C ASP A 104 -9.52 -11.89 -9.00
N SER A 105 -8.51 -11.61 -8.19
CA SER A 105 -7.09 -11.68 -8.55
C SER A 105 -6.58 -13.12 -8.62
N TYR A 106 -7.16 -14.03 -7.83
CA TYR A 106 -6.83 -15.47 -7.88
C TYR A 106 -7.29 -16.13 -9.18
N ARG A 107 -8.32 -15.58 -9.85
CA ARG A 107 -8.87 -16.17 -11.07
C ARG A 107 -7.92 -16.07 -12.26
N ARG A 108 -6.98 -15.13 -12.26
CA ARG A 108 -6.06 -14.88 -13.40
C ARG A 108 -4.76 -15.66 -13.36
N ILE A 109 -4.42 -16.34 -12.25
CA ILE A 109 -3.15 -17.10 -12.14
C ILE A 109 -3.33 -18.56 -12.66
N ARG A 110 -4.54 -18.94 -13.08
CA ARG A 110 -4.88 -20.30 -13.55
C ARG A 110 -5.35 -20.39 -15.00
N GLU A 111 -5.29 -19.30 -15.76
CA GLU A 111 -5.51 -19.27 -17.22
C GLU A 111 -4.16 -19.12 -17.93
#